data_AF-A0A1W9RDS9-F1
#
_entry.id   AF-A0A1W9RDS9-F1
#
_cell.length_a   1.000
_cell.length_b   1.000
_cell.length_c   1.000
_cell.angle_alpha   90.00
_cell.angle_beta   90.00
_cell.angle_gamma   90.00
#
_symmetry.space_group_name_H-M   'P 1'
#
loop_
_entity.id
_entity.type
_entity.pdbx_description
1 polymer ?
#
loop_
_entity_poly.entity_id
_entity_poly.type
_entity_poly.pdbx_seq_one_letter_code
_entity_poly.pdbx_strand_id
1 'polypeptide(L)'
;MGIKCKESIVIKTQDEFHAVDKIATGFAFDIQNTLGRFCDEKIYKEVMALKCNEASIRAQKEVEIIVAYKDFRKIYKLDLLLNSGVVYELKAVKALNNTHKQQLINYLLLTGLKHGKLLNFRSSSVECEYVSTSLTHKDRYDVNIDLSQFIESSDKCRALVNTTGNFLQEWGAYLDCKLYNAGLIHFLGGQEHVIGTVDIIFENKLVGKQKMQLLDNQAVFHLSSINKSTESYENNIKRLIKHTNINTVQWINFNKNNIILKTIKKK
;
A
#
# COMPACT_ATOMS: atom_id res chain seq x y z
N MET A 1 12.11 -11.48 10.70
CA MET A 1 11.54 -10.97 9.43
C MET A 1 10.03 -11.00 9.56
N GLY A 2 9.44 -9.81 9.67
CA GLY A 2 8.04 -9.61 10.03
C GLY A 2 7.04 -9.92 8.93
N ILE A 3 7.48 -10.34 7.73
CA ILE A 3 6.62 -10.61 6.59
C ILE A 3 6.58 -12.11 6.34
N LYS A 4 5.40 -12.71 6.36
CA LYS A 4 5.19 -14.14 6.13
C LYS A 4 3.98 -14.39 5.23
N CYS A 5 4.20 -15.07 4.11
CA CYS A 5 3.13 -15.62 3.29
C CYS A 5 2.65 -16.95 3.90
N LYS A 6 1.34 -17.19 3.95
CA LYS A 6 0.78 -18.48 4.40
C LYS A 6 1.04 -19.62 3.42
N GLU A 7 1.30 -19.28 2.16
CA GLU A 7 1.62 -20.24 1.11
C GLU A 7 3.10 -20.21 0.74
N SER A 8 3.63 -21.35 0.33
CA SER A 8 4.98 -21.46 -0.21
C SER A 8 5.10 -20.67 -1.50
N ILE A 9 6.16 -19.87 -1.60
CA ILE A 9 6.46 -19.03 -2.76
C ILE A 9 7.64 -19.63 -3.53
N VAL A 10 7.51 -19.70 -4.85
CA VAL A 10 8.54 -20.11 -5.79
C VAL A 10 8.80 -18.96 -6.75
N ILE A 11 10.01 -18.40 -6.73
CA ILE A 11 10.39 -17.33 -7.66
C ILE A 11 10.43 -17.91 -9.08
N LYS A 12 9.68 -17.30 -9.98
CA LYS A 12 9.61 -17.67 -11.40
C LYS A 12 10.39 -16.67 -12.24
N THR A 13 11.05 -17.15 -13.28
CA THR A 13 11.56 -16.29 -14.36
C THR A 13 10.39 -15.66 -15.11
N GLN A 14 10.69 -14.66 -15.94
CA GLN A 14 9.68 -14.02 -16.78
C GLN A 14 9.06 -15.02 -17.77
N ASP A 15 9.84 -15.93 -18.34
CA ASP A 15 9.35 -16.94 -19.29
C ASP A 15 8.46 -17.98 -18.61
N GLU A 16 8.86 -18.44 -17.42
CA GLU A 16 8.03 -19.35 -16.63
C GLU A 16 6.70 -18.69 -16.22
N PHE A 17 6.73 -17.39 -15.88
CA PHE A 17 5.51 -16.62 -15.62
C PHE A 17 4.62 -16.57 -16.85
N HIS A 18 5.16 -16.19 -18.02
CA HIS A 18 4.39 -16.06 -19.26
C HIS A 18 3.81 -17.38 -19.74
N ALA A 19 4.49 -18.52 -19.51
CA ALA A 19 3.99 -19.84 -19.85
C ALA A 19 2.65 -20.14 -19.14
N VAL A 20 2.57 -19.83 -17.84
CA VAL A 20 1.34 -19.97 -17.06
C VAL A 20 0.32 -18.88 -17.41
N ASP A 21 0.78 -17.63 -17.55
CA ASP A 21 -0.08 -16.47 -17.81
C ASP A 21 -0.84 -16.57 -19.13
N LYS A 22 -0.21 -17.16 -20.17
CA LYS A 22 -0.86 -17.39 -21.46
C LYS A 22 -2.12 -18.24 -21.33
N ILE A 23 -2.07 -19.28 -20.51
CA ILE A 23 -3.20 -20.21 -20.30
C ILE A 23 -4.26 -19.54 -19.42
N ALA A 24 -3.84 -18.99 -18.28
CA ALA A 24 -4.76 -18.39 -17.30
C ALA A 24 -5.47 -17.13 -17.84
N THR A 25 -4.80 -16.33 -18.66
CA THR A 25 -5.43 -15.21 -19.36
C THR A 25 -6.45 -15.69 -20.39
N GLY A 26 -6.19 -16.79 -21.09
CA GLY A 26 -7.18 -17.42 -21.97
C GLY A 26 -8.47 -17.76 -21.23
N PHE A 27 -8.36 -18.37 -20.04
CA PHE A 27 -9.52 -18.64 -19.20
C PHE A 27 -10.26 -17.36 -18.80
N ALA A 28 -9.57 -16.26 -18.52
CA ALA A 28 -10.24 -15.00 -18.18
C ALA A 28 -11.18 -14.53 -19.31
N PHE A 29 -10.74 -14.60 -20.57
CA PHE A 29 -11.59 -14.27 -21.72
C PHE A 29 -12.76 -15.24 -21.88
N ASP A 30 -12.53 -16.55 -21.77
CA ASP A 30 -13.60 -17.55 -21.85
C ASP A 30 -14.65 -17.36 -20.76
N ILE A 31 -14.21 -17.02 -19.55
CA ILE A 31 -15.08 -16.73 -18.40
C ILE A 31 -15.95 -15.51 -18.70
N GLN A 32 -15.37 -14.40 -19.18
CA GLN A 32 -16.15 -13.21 -19.50
C GLN A 32 -17.12 -13.44 -20.66
N ASN A 33 -16.72 -14.21 -21.68
CA ASN A 33 -17.58 -14.58 -22.79
C ASN A 33 -18.77 -15.44 -22.34
N THR A 34 -18.58 -16.26 -21.31
CA THR A 34 -19.61 -17.17 -20.78
C THR A 34 -20.53 -16.48 -19.77
N LEU A 35 -19.97 -15.77 -18.79
CA LEU A 35 -20.70 -15.16 -17.68
C LEU A 35 -21.11 -13.71 -17.94
N GLY A 36 -20.58 -13.10 -19.00
CA GLY A 36 -20.65 -11.67 -19.23
C GLY A 36 -19.72 -10.88 -18.30
N ARG A 37 -19.91 -9.56 -18.30
CA ARG A 37 -19.07 -8.59 -17.58
C ARG A 37 -19.70 -8.02 -16.30
N PHE A 38 -20.86 -8.54 -15.90
CA PHE A 38 -21.67 -7.92 -14.85
C PHE A 38 -21.58 -8.58 -13.47
N CYS A 39 -20.95 -9.74 -13.35
CA CYS A 39 -20.72 -10.41 -12.08
C CYS A 39 -19.81 -9.59 -11.13
N ASP A 40 -19.90 -9.93 -9.85
CA ASP A 40 -18.98 -9.41 -8.83
C ASP A 40 -17.59 -10.02 -8.97
N GLU A 41 -16.57 -9.27 -8.53
CA GLU A 41 -15.16 -9.68 -8.56
C GLU A 41 -14.93 -11.07 -7.94
N LYS A 42 -15.63 -11.37 -6.84
CA LYS A 42 -15.54 -12.67 -6.15
C LYS A 42 -15.94 -13.85 -7.04
N ILE A 43 -16.91 -13.66 -7.92
CA ILE A 43 -17.38 -14.71 -8.85
C ILE A 43 -16.28 -15.02 -9.87
N TYR A 44 -15.66 -13.99 -10.45
CA TYR A 44 -14.54 -14.21 -11.38
C TYR A 44 -13.35 -14.88 -10.71
N LYS A 45 -13.02 -14.52 -9.46
CA LYS A 45 -11.97 -15.20 -8.67
C LYS A 45 -12.26 -16.69 -8.48
N GLU A 46 -13.51 -17.02 -8.16
CA GLU A 46 -13.94 -18.41 -7.97
C GLU A 46 -13.75 -19.23 -9.25
N VAL A 47 -14.29 -18.73 -10.36
CA VAL A 47 -14.29 -19.47 -11.63
C VAL A 47 -12.89 -19.53 -12.24
N MET A 48 -12.09 -18.47 -12.10
CA MET A 48 -10.70 -18.49 -12.58
C MET A 48 -9.87 -19.54 -11.84
N ALA A 49 -10.02 -19.65 -10.51
CA ALA A 49 -9.34 -20.67 -9.74
C ALA A 49 -9.81 -22.09 -10.12
N LEU A 50 -11.11 -22.29 -10.32
CA LEU A 50 -11.67 -23.55 -10.78
C LEU A 50 -11.09 -23.97 -12.14
N LYS A 51 -11.12 -23.08 -13.15
CA LYS A 51 -10.56 -23.34 -14.48
C LYS A 51 -9.06 -23.65 -14.46
N CYS A 52 -8.29 -22.93 -13.65
CA CYS A 52 -6.87 -23.19 -13.49
C CYS A 52 -6.63 -24.58 -12.87
N ASN A 53 -7.36 -24.94 -11.81
CA ASN A 53 -7.21 -26.25 -11.18
C ASN A 53 -7.64 -27.41 -12.10
N GLU A 54 -8.70 -27.24 -12.90
CA GLU A 54 -9.11 -28.21 -13.94
C GLU A 54 -7.99 -28.43 -14.97
N ALA A 55 -7.24 -27.38 -15.29
CA ALA A 55 -6.06 -27.43 -16.16
C ALA A 55 -4.76 -27.84 -15.45
N SER A 56 -4.85 -28.38 -14.23
CA SER A 56 -3.70 -28.76 -13.39
C SER A 56 -2.72 -27.61 -13.08
N ILE A 57 -3.18 -26.36 -13.14
CA ILE A 57 -2.48 -25.17 -12.67
C ILE A 57 -2.98 -24.91 -11.24
N ARG A 58 -2.14 -25.22 -10.23
CA ARG A 58 -2.52 -25.07 -8.83
C ARG A 58 -2.89 -23.62 -8.54
N ALA A 59 -4.15 -23.38 -8.19
CA ALA A 59 -4.69 -22.06 -7.97
C ALA A 59 -5.15 -21.87 -6.52
N GLN A 60 -4.53 -20.92 -5.82
CA GLN A 60 -4.84 -20.59 -4.43
C GLN A 60 -5.45 -19.20 -4.36
N LYS A 61 -6.65 -19.08 -3.79
CA LYS A 61 -7.37 -17.82 -3.65
C LYS A 61 -7.12 -17.19 -2.28
N GLU A 62 -7.26 -15.87 -2.21
CA GLU A 62 -7.21 -15.10 -0.95
C GLU A 62 -5.99 -15.44 -0.08
N VAL A 63 -4.82 -15.61 -0.72
CA VAL A 63 -3.59 -16.01 -0.02
C VAL A 63 -3.20 -14.92 0.98
N GLU A 64 -3.15 -15.30 2.25
CA GLU A 64 -2.84 -14.36 3.33
C GLU A 64 -1.33 -14.09 3.42
N ILE A 65 -0.98 -12.81 3.44
CA ILE A 65 0.36 -12.32 3.73
C ILE A 65 0.28 -11.50 5.02
N ILE A 66 1.03 -11.95 6.03
CA ILE A 66 1.04 -11.35 7.36
C ILE A 66 2.27 -10.45 7.46
N VAL A 67 2.04 -9.17 7.76
CA VAL A 67 3.10 -8.22 8.11
C VAL A 67 2.97 -7.91 9.60
N ALA A 68 4.02 -8.16 10.37
CA ALA A 68 4.04 -8.04 11.81
C ALA A 68 5.30 -7.32 12.31
N TYR A 69 5.17 -6.64 13.44
CA TYR A 69 6.28 -6.10 14.22
C TYR A 69 5.83 -6.01 15.67
N LYS A 70 6.53 -6.70 16.58
CA LYS A 70 6.11 -6.86 17.98
C LYS A 70 4.65 -7.33 18.07
N ASP A 71 3.78 -6.56 18.71
CA ASP A 71 2.34 -6.80 18.90
C ASP A 71 1.45 -6.27 17.76
N PHE A 72 2.01 -5.53 16.79
CA PHE A 72 1.28 -5.09 15.60
C PHE A 72 1.23 -6.19 14.53
N ARG A 73 0.05 -6.37 13.92
CA ARG A 73 -0.17 -7.29 12.80
C ARG A 73 -1.14 -6.70 11.77
N LYS A 74 -0.77 -6.77 10.49
CA LYS A 74 -1.63 -6.47 9.33
C LYS A 74 -1.69 -7.67 8.40
N ILE A 75 -2.89 -8.03 7.96
CA ILE A 75 -3.11 -9.13 7.01
C ILE A 75 -3.50 -8.54 5.65
N TYR A 76 -2.79 -8.98 4.64
CA TYR A 76 -3.03 -8.73 3.23
C TYR A 76 -3.61 -10.00 2.61
N LYS A 77 -4.53 -9.86 1.64
CA LYS A 77 -5.14 -10.99 0.95
C LYS A 77 -4.92 -10.85 -0.55
N LEU A 78 -4.00 -11.64 -1.07
CA LEU A 78 -3.74 -11.76 -2.50
C LEU A 78 -4.92 -12.47 -3.18
N ASP A 79 -5.45 -11.93 -4.26
CA ASP A 79 -6.62 -12.52 -4.91
C ASP A 79 -6.39 -13.95 -5.41
N LEU A 80 -5.32 -14.17 -6.16
CA LEU A 80 -5.01 -15.48 -6.75
C LEU A 80 -3.49 -15.70 -6.91
N LEU A 81 -3.01 -16.86 -6.47
CA LEU A 81 -1.64 -17.34 -6.65
C LEU A 81 -1.69 -18.63 -7.46
N LEU A 82 -1.10 -18.61 -8.65
CA LEU A 82 -0.97 -19.77 -9.52
C LEU A 82 0.44 -20.36 -9.40
N ASN A 83 0.52 -21.70 -9.30
CA ASN A 83 1.77 -22.47 -9.22
C ASN A 83 2.80 -21.88 -8.25
N SER A 84 2.35 -21.36 -7.10
CA SER A 84 3.18 -20.77 -6.05
C SER A 84 4.05 -19.57 -6.46
N GLY A 85 3.88 -19.01 -7.66
CA GLY A 85 4.81 -18.00 -8.17
C GLY A 85 4.24 -16.98 -9.16
N VAL A 86 2.98 -17.13 -9.54
CA VAL A 86 2.31 -16.28 -10.53
C VAL A 86 1.13 -15.60 -9.86
N VAL A 87 1.27 -14.29 -9.60
CA VAL A 87 0.26 -13.49 -8.89
C VAL A 87 -0.74 -12.90 -9.86
N TYR A 88 -2.02 -13.00 -9.52
CA TYR A 88 -3.10 -12.28 -10.17
C TYR A 88 -3.86 -11.41 -9.17
N GLU A 89 -4.12 -10.16 -9.57
CA GLU A 89 -5.07 -9.25 -8.94
C GLU A 89 -6.25 -9.08 -9.88
N LEU A 90 -7.47 -9.32 -9.38
CA LEU A 90 -8.69 -9.26 -10.20
C LEU A 90 -9.51 -8.03 -9.81
N LYS A 91 -10.17 -7.42 -10.79
CA LYS A 91 -11.08 -6.30 -10.60
C LYS A 91 -12.32 -6.46 -11.46
N ALA A 92 -13.43 -5.88 -11.01
CA ALA A 92 -14.67 -5.76 -11.77
C ALA A 92 -15.17 -4.31 -11.73
N VAL A 93 -14.34 -3.38 -12.19
CA VAL A 93 -14.50 -1.92 -12.03
C VAL A 93 -14.53 -1.21 -13.38
N LYS A 94 -15.20 -0.06 -13.48
CA LYS A 94 -15.37 0.67 -14.76
C LYS A 94 -14.04 0.95 -15.50
N ALA A 95 -12.98 1.25 -14.75
CA ALA A 95 -11.64 1.45 -15.30
C ALA A 95 -10.59 1.12 -14.25
N LEU A 96 -9.48 0.53 -14.70
CA LEU A 96 -8.29 0.40 -13.86
C LEU A 96 -7.69 1.77 -13.55
N ASN A 97 -7.02 1.87 -12.40
CA ASN A 97 -6.30 3.06 -11.99
C ASN A 97 -5.00 2.66 -11.28
N ASN A 98 -4.15 3.66 -11.01
CA ASN A 98 -2.85 3.45 -10.38
C ASN A 98 -2.93 2.74 -9.02
N THR A 99 -4.01 2.87 -8.26
CA THR A 99 -4.14 2.21 -6.95
C THR A 99 -4.21 0.69 -7.07
N HIS A 100 -4.88 0.16 -8.11
CA HIS A 100 -4.92 -1.27 -8.38
C HIS A 100 -3.53 -1.82 -8.74
N LYS A 101 -2.79 -1.08 -9.59
CA LYS A 101 -1.40 -1.43 -9.92
C LYS A 101 -0.48 -1.40 -8.70
N GLN A 102 -0.59 -0.37 -7.85
CA GLN A 102 0.20 -0.27 -6.64
C GLN A 102 -0.13 -1.37 -5.62
N GLN A 103 -1.39 -1.82 -5.56
CA GLN A 103 -1.77 -2.97 -4.76
C GLN A 103 -1.05 -4.25 -5.23
N LEU A 104 -1.03 -4.50 -6.54
CA LEU A 104 -0.30 -5.64 -7.11
C LEU A 104 1.22 -5.54 -6.86
N ILE A 105 1.83 -4.36 -7.08
CA ILE A 105 3.25 -4.13 -6.76
C ILE A 105 3.53 -4.42 -5.28
N ASN A 106 2.66 -3.97 -4.38
CA ASN A 106 2.81 -4.24 -2.95
C ASN A 106 2.80 -5.74 -2.65
N TYR A 107 1.94 -6.55 -3.30
CA TYR A 107 1.97 -8.01 -3.16
C TYR A 107 3.24 -8.65 -3.70
N LEU A 108 3.75 -8.17 -4.85
CA LEU A 108 5.03 -8.64 -5.40
C LEU A 108 6.16 -8.39 -4.40
N LEU A 109 6.21 -7.18 -3.83
CA LEU A 109 7.23 -6.84 -2.83
C LEU A 109 7.09 -7.65 -1.53
N LEU A 110 5.87 -7.85 -1.03
CA LEU A 110 5.60 -8.61 0.19
C LEU A 110 5.93 -10.11 0.05
N THR A 111 5.73 -10.68 -1.14
CA THR A 111 6.02 -12.11 -1.41
C THR A 111 7.44 -12.35 -1.94
N GLY A 112 8.13 -11.30 -2.38
CA GLY A 112 9.42 -11.40 -3.06
C GLY A 112 9.33 -11.82 -4.53
N LEU A 113 8.11 -11.93 -5.08
CA LEU A 113 7.87 -12.21 -6.49
C LEU A 113 8.14 -10.99 -7.37
N LYS A 114 8.37 -11.24 -8.65
CA LYS A 114 8.79 -10.21 -9.63
C LYS A 114 7.73 -9.86 -10.66
N HIS A 115 6.78 -10.75 -10.87
CA HIS A 115 5.85 -10.72 -12.00
C HIS A 115 4.42 -10.98 -11.50
N GLY A 116 3.48 -10.20 -12.00
CA GLY A 116 2.08 -10.34 -11.70
C GLY A 116 1.20 -9.82 -12.83
N LYS A 117 -0.08 -10.18 -12.77
CA LYS A 117 -1.09 -9.77 -13.74
C LYS A 117 -2.25 -9.07 -13.04
N LEU A 118 -2.69 -7.95 -13.58
CA LEU A 118 -3.90 -7.27 -13.18
C LEU A 118 -4.96 -7.48 -14.27
N LEU A 119 -6.13 -7.98 -13.88
CA LEU A 119 -7.25 -8.23 -14.77
C LEU A 119 -8.46 -7.37 -14.40
N ASN A 120 -9.17 -6.86 -15.40
CA ASN A 120 -10.46 -6.20 -15.20
C ASN A 120 -11.56 -6.82 -16.07
N PHE A 121 -12.59 -7.34 -15.41
CA PHE A 121 -13.70 -8.04 -16.06
C PHE A 121 -14.90 -7.15 -16.42
N ARG A 122 -14.89 -5.87 -16.05
CA ARG A 122 -16.06 -4.98 -16.27
C ARG A 122 -16.10 -4.34 -17.66
N SER A 123 -14.96 -4.26 -18.34
CA SER A 123 -14.87 -3.66 -19.67
C SER A 123 -15.53 -4.56 -20.73
N SER A 124 -15.69 -4.07 -21.96
CA SER A 124 -16.31 -4.84 -23.05
C SER A 124 -15.53 -6.11 -23.41
N SER A 125 -14.24 -6.13 -23.09
CA SER A 125 -13.36 -7.29 -23.12
C SER A 125 -12.48 -7.23 -21.87
N VAL A 126 -11.86 -8.36 -21.48
CA VAL A 126 -10.99 -8.40 -20.30
C VAL A 126 -9.78 -7.49 -20.52
N GLU A 127 -9.62 -6.48 -19.68
CA GLU A 127 -8.40 -5.67 -19.69
C GLU A 127 -7.31 -6.42 -18.95
N CYS A 128 -6.12 -6.47 -19.54
CA CYS A 128 -4.98 -7.22 -19.04
C CYS A 128 -3.79 -6.27 -18.90
N GLU A 129 -3.27 -6.10 -17.69
CA GLU A 129 -2.03 -5.36 -17.45
C GLU A 129 -0.99 -6.28 -16.81
N TYR A 130 0.16 -6.44 -17.48
CA TYR A 130 1.33 -7.07 -16.89
C TYR A 130 2.07 -6.08 -16.00
N VAL A 131 2.39 -6.51 -14.78
CA VAL A 131 3.06 -5.69 -13.79
C VAL A 131 4.30 -6.43 -13.30
N SER A 132 5.43 -5.75 -13.32
CA SER A 132 6.68 -6.29 -12.81
C SER A 132 7.40 -5.29 -11.92
N THR A 133 8.32 -5.81 -11.12
CA THR A 133 9.25 -5.02 -10.32
C THR A 133 10.67 -5.55 -10.48
N SER A 134 11.63 -4.65 -10.66
CA SER A 134 13.06 -5.00 -10.61
C SER A 134 13.58 -5.07 -9.17
N LEU A 135 12.89 -4.43 -8.21
CA LEU A 135 13.35 -4.27 -6.83
C LEU A 135 13.60 -5.62 -6.16
N THR A 136 14.82 -5.82 -5.69
CA THR A 136 15.24 -6.97 -4.91
C THR A 136 14.89 -6.80 -3.44
N HIS A 137 15.02 -7.88 -2.67
CA HIS A 137 14.93 -7.80 -1.22
C HIS A 137 15.92 -6.76 -0.66
N LYS A 138 17.17 -6.78 -1.15
CA LYS A 138 18.23 -5.86 -0.69
C LYS A 138 17.86 -4.38 -0.91
N ASP A 139 17.30 -4.06 -2.08
CA ASP A 139 16.94 -2.69 -2.44
C ASP A 139 15.89 -2.08 -1.49
N ARG A 140 15.04 -2.92 -0.88
CA ARG A 140 14.06 -2.44 0.10
C ARG A 140 14.70 -1.99 1.41
N TYR A 141 15.85 -2.52 1.78
CA TYR A 141 16.54 -2.20 3.02
C TYR A 141 17.68 -1.19 2.83
N ASP A 142 18.01 -0.84 1.59
CA ASP A 142 18.94 0.25 1.25
C ASP A 142 18.23 1.60 1.34
N VAL A 143 17.94 2.03 2.56
CA VAL A 143 17.11 3.21 2.87
C VAL A 143 17.96 4.39 3.31
N ASN A 144 17.70 5.55 2.71
CA ASN A 144 18.21 6.83 3.15
C ASN A 144 17.12 7.59 3.91
N ILE A 145 17.43 8.07 5.13
CA ILE A 145 16.50 8.83 5.96
C ILE A 145 17.02 10.25 6.12
N ASP A 146 16.29 11.22 5.56
CA ASP A 146 16.58 12.65 5.69
C ASP A 146 15.79 13.24 6.86
N LEU A 147 16.54 13.68 7.88
CA LEU A 147 16.06 14.37 9.07
C LEU A 147 16.55 15.83 9.14
N SER A 148 17.17 16.35 8.09
CA SER A 148 17.81 17.68 8.08
C SER A 148 16.84 18.82 8.41
N GLN A 149 15.55 18.64 8.13
CA GLN A 149 14.48 19.61 8.40
C GLN A 149 13.49 19.11 9.46
N PHE A 150 13.86 18.06 10.20
CA PHE A 150 13.09 17.56 11.32
C PHE A 150 13.49 18.27 12.61
N ILE A 151 12.50 18.63 13.41
CA ILE A 151 12.66 19.25 14.72
C ILE A 151 11.94 18.35 15.73
N GLU A 152 12.72 17.76 16.61
CA GLU A 152 12.20 17.00 17.74
C GLU A 152 11.65 17.96 18.79
N SER A 153 10.32 17.97 18.97
CA SER A 153 9.63 18.89 19.88
C SER A 153 8.94 18.21 21.06
N SER A 154 8.86 16.87 21.08
CA SER A 154 8.23 16.10 22.15
C SER A 154 8.66 14.64 22.13
N ASP A 155 8.43 13.91 23.23
CA ASP A 155 8.69 12.47 23.30
C ASP A 155 7.91 11.68 22.25
N LYS A 156 6.69 12.10 21.91
CA LYS A 156 5.91 11.49 20.82
C LYS A 156 6.52 11.76 19.45
N CYS A 157 7.14 12.93 19.21
CA CYS A 157 7.89 13.18 17.99
C CYS A 157 9.13 12.27 17.90
N ARG A 158 9.86 12.09 19.00
CA ARG A 158 10.98 11.14 19.07
C ARG A 158 10.50 9.71 18.80
N ALA A 159 9.41 9.30 19.42
CA ALA A 159 8.80 7.99 19.21
C ALA A 159 8.36 7.77 17.76
N LEU A 160 7.82 8.79 17.09
CA LEU A 160 7.43 8.76 15.68
C LEU A 160 8.64 8.44 14.78
N VAL A 161 9.78 9.12 14.97
CA VAL A 161 11.01 8.88 14.19
C VAL A 161 11.58 7.49 14.48
N ASN A 162 11.73 7.14 15.75
CA ASN A 162 12.28 5.84 16.15
C ASN A 162 11.44 4.67 15.63
N THR A 163 10.11 4.78 15.73
CA THR A 163 9.19 3.75 15.25
C THR A 163 9.25 3.64 13.72
N THR A 164 9.33 4.77 13.01
CA THR A 164 9.52 4.78 11.56
C THR A 164 10.81 4.08 11.15
N GLY A 165 11.93 4.37 11.83
CA GLY A 165 13.21 3.70 11.62
C GLY A 165 13.13 2.18 11.85
N ASN A 166 12.47 1.76 12.94
CA ASN A 166 12.26 0.34 13.24
C ASN A 166 11.43 -0.38 12.16
N PHE A 167 10.40 0.28 11.62
CA PHE A 167 9.63 -0.28 10.51
C PHE A 167 10.44 -0.41 9.22
N LEU A 168 11.31 0.56 8.93
CA LEU A 168 12.19 0.48 7.76
C LEU A 168 13.24 -0.63 7.94
N GLN A 169 13.69 -0.90 9.17
CA GLN A 169 14.59 -2.01 9.46
C GLN A 169 13.90 -3.39 9.40
N GLU A 170 12.63 -3.50 9.82
CA GLU A 170 11.91 -4.78 9.81
C GLU A 170 11.26 -5.06 8.45
N TRP A 171 10.58 -4.06 7.89
CA TRP A 171 9.77 -4.17 6.68
C TRP A 171 10.42 -3.53 5.46
N GLY A 172 11.56 -2.85 5.55
CA GLY A 172 12.13 -2.12 4.41
C GLY A 172 11.24 -0.95 3.96
N ALA A 173 11.58 -0.35 2.82
CA ALA A 173 10.83 0.68 2.12
C ALA A 173 9.99 0.09 0.96
N TYR A 174 9.41 0.97 0.12
CA TYR A 174 8.60 0.68 -1.07
C TYR A 174 7.23 0.01 -0.84
N LEU A 175 6.89 -0.39 0.38
CA LEU A 175 5.56 -0.93 0.67
C LEU A 175 4.50 0.17 0.71
N ASP A 176 3.23 -0.24 0.67
CA ASP A 176 2.09 0.64 0.82
C ASP A 176 2.19 1.52 2.08
N CYS A 177 2.10 2.84 1.91
CA CYS A 177 2.14 3.84 2.98
C CYS A 177 1.13 3.55 4.11
N LYS A 178 -0.02 2.95 3.77
CA LYS A 178 -1.05 2.57 4.76
C LYS A 178 -0.57 1.48 5.72
N LEU A 179 0.48 0.73 5.41
CA LEU A 179 1.12 -0.19 6.35
C LEU A 179 1.80 0.60 7.48
N TYR A 180 2.72 1.49 7.11
CA TYR A 180 3.47 2.30 8.07
C TYR A 180 2.54 3.18 8.89
N ASN A 181 1.53 3.80 8.27
CA ASN A 181 0.55 4.61 8.98
C ASN A 181 -0.22 3.80 10.04
N ALA A 182 -0.68 2.60 9.71
CA ALA A 182 -1.38 1.74 10.66
C ALA A 182 -0.45 1.32 11.82
N GLY A 183 0.80 0.98 11.52
CA GLY A 183 1.80 0.68 12.53
C GLY A 183 2.08 1.88 13.45
N LEU A 184 2.27 3.07 12.89
CA LEU A 184 2.56 4.28 13.67
C LEU A 184 1.39 4.62 14.59
N ILE A 185 0.15 4.55 14.08
CA ILE A 185 -1.04 4.74 14.91
C ILE A 185 -1.06 3.74 16.07
N HIS A 186 -0.73 2.47 15.84
CA HIS A 186 -0.67 1.44 16.88
C HIS A 186 0.33 1.81 17.98
N PHE A 187 1.59 2.07 17.62
CA PHE A 187 2.66 2.30 18.60
C PHE A 187 2.67 3.69 19.24
N LEU A 188 1.95 4.67 18.68
CA LEU A 188 1.80 6.01 19.25
C LEU A 188 0.60 6.14 20.20
N GLY A 189 -0.06 5.03 20.54
CA GLY A 189 -1.15 4.98 21.53
C GLY A 189 -2.47 4.41 20.99
N GLY A 190 -2.51 3.92 19.76
CA GLY A 190 -3.71 3.36 19.14
C GLY A 190 -4.65 4.42 18.56
N GLN A 191 -5.73 3.95 17.92
CA GLN A 191 -6.65 4.83 17.20
C GLN A 191 -7.32 5.88 18.09
N GLU A 192 -7.69 5.52 19.32
CA GLU A 192 -8.38 6.42 20.25
C GLU A 192 -7.51 7.61 20.70
N HIS A 193 -6.18 7.41 20.81
CA HIS A 193 -5.26 8.45 21.25
C HIS A 193 -4.64 9.24 20.10
N VAL A 194 -4.52 8.61 18.93
CA VAL A 194 -3.83 9.19 17.77
C VAL A 194 -4.81 9.83 16.79
N ILE A 195 -6.01 9.27 16.59
CA ILE A 195 -6.95 9.81 15.60
C ILE A 195 -7.90 10.77 16.30
N GLY A 196 -7.71 12.06 16.07
CA GLY A 196 -8.56 13.12 16.61
C GLY A 196 -9.18 13.99 15.53
N THR A 197 -10.15 14.82 15.93
CA THR A 197 -10.77 15.82 15.05
C THR A 197 -10.14 17.19 15.26
N VAL A 198 -9.73 17.81 14.16
CA VAL A 198 -9.15 19.15 14.11
C VAL A 198 -10.16 20.10 13.47
N ASP A 199 -10.38 21.24 14.10
CA ASP A 199 -11.29 22.27 13.59
C ASP A 199 -10.70 22.94 12.35
N ILE A 200 -11.55 23.12 11.33
CA ILE A 200 -11.22 23.85 10.11
C ILE A 200 -11.87 25.24 10.17
N ILE A 201 -11.04 26.27 10.08
CA ILE A 201 -11.41 27.67 10.24
C ILE A 201 -11.16 28.41 8.92
N PHE A 202 -12.24 28.91 8.32
CA PHE A 202 -12.19 29.76 7.13
C PHE A 202 -12.73 31.15 7.48
N GLU A 203 -11.92 32.20 7.24
CA GLU A 203 -12.30 33.59 7.56
C GLU A 203 -12.85 33.78 8.99
N ASN A 204 -12.14 33.23 9.98
CA ASN A 204 -12.51 33.22 11.41
C ASN A 204 -13.82 32.48 11.76
N LYS A 205 -14.39 31.71 10.83
CA LYS A 205 -15.56 30.87 11.07
C LYS A 205 -15.16 29.41 11.08
N LEU A 206 -15.65 28.68 12.08
CA LEU A 206 -15.58 27.21 12.08
C LEU A 206 -16.47 26.69 10.95
N VAL A 207 -15.87 26.07 9.94
CA VAL A 207 -16.58 25.51 8.77
C VAL A 207 -16.73 24.01 8.83
N GLY A 208 -15.98 23.34 9.69
CA GLY A 208 -16.08 21.89 9.86
C GLY A 208 -14.96 21.32 10.72
N LYS A 209 -14.93 20.00 10.78
CA LYS A 209 -13.90 19.24 11.50
C LYS A 209 -13.30 18.18 10.58
N GLN A 210 -12.00 17.96 10.68
CA GLN A 210 -11.27 16.97 9.89
C GLN A 210 -10.54 15.99 10.81
N LYS A 211 -10.63 14.69 10.50
CA LYS A 211 -9.84 13.68 11.22
C LYS A 211 -8.37 13.78 10.82
N MET A 212 -7.47 13.83 11.81
CA MET A 212 -6.02 13.91 11.64
C MET A 212 -5.31 13.02 12.66
N GLN A 213 -4.05 12.67 12.39
CA GLN A 213 -3.21 11.91 13.31
C GLN A 213 -2.49 12.85 14.29
N LEU A 214 -3.07 13.02 15.47
CA LEU A 214 -2.55 13.85 16.54
C LEU A 214 -1.30 13.24 17.18
N LEU A 215 -0.30 14.09 17.38
CA LEU A 215 0.77 13.85 18.35
C LEU A 215 0.37 14.46 19.69
N ASP A 216 -0.11 15.71 19.66
CA ASP A 216 -0.64 16.42 20.81
C ASP A 216 -1.72 17.43 20.35
N ASN A 217 -2.10 18.37 21.23
CA ASN A 217 -3.16 19.35 20.95
C ASN A 217 -2.78 20.39 19.87
N GLN A 218 -1.50 20.53 19.52
CA GLN A 218 -0.99 21.50 18.56
C GLN A 218 -0.11 20.90 17.47
N ALA A 219 0.16 19.60 17.51
CA ALA A 219 0.97 18.89 16.53
C ALA A 219 0.26 17.66 15.99
N VAL A 220 0.39 17.45 14.69
CA VAL A 220 -0.06 16.23 13.99
C VAL A 220 1.11 15.61 13.25
N PHE A 221 1.00 14.33 12.89
CA PHE A 221 1.86 13.74 11.87
C PHE A 221 1.05 13.44 10.61
N HIS A 222 1.73 13.40 9.47
CA HIS A 222 1.10 13.09 8.19
C HIS A 222 2.03 12.23 7.35
N LEU A 223 1.47 11.23 6.66
CA LEU A 223 2.23 10.31 5.83
C LEU A 223 1.86 10.45 4.35
N SER A 224 2.85 10.35 3.47
CA SER A 224 2.64 10.30 2.02
C SER A 224 3.68 9.42 1.32
N SER A 225 3.43 9.12 0.04
CA SER A 225 4.38 8.43 -0.85
C SER A 225 4.53 9.19 -2.16
N ILE A 226 5.02 10.42 -2.08
CA ILE A 226 5.08 11.36 -3.18
C ILE A 226 6.47 11.35 -3.78
N ASN A 227 6.52 11.04 -5.07
CA ASN A 227 7.77 10.85 -5.80
C ASN A 227 8.16 12.06 -6.66
N LYS A 228 7.23 13.03 -6.83
CA LYS A 228 7.41 14.25 -7.63
C LYS A 228 6.67 15.41 -6.96
N SER A 229 7.11 16.64 -7.18
CA SER A 229 6.42 17.84 -6.70
C SER A 229 6.25 17.91 -5.18
N THR A 230 7.25 17.42 -4.44
CA THR A 230 7.32 17.44 -2.96
C THR A 230 7.04 18.83 -2.38
N GLU A 231 7.56 19.88 -3.01
CA GLU A 231 7.35 21.26 -2.60
C GLU A 231 5.89 21.71 -2.74
N SER A 232 5.23 21.36 -3.86
CA SER A 232 3.81 21.64 -4.05
C SER A 232 2.95 20.94 -2.99
N TYR A 233 3.30 19.70 -2.64
CA TYR A 233 2.58 18.98 -1.59
C TYR A 233 2.77 19.62 -0.21
N GLU A 234 4.01 19.97 0.14
CA GLU A 234 4.32 20.71 1.37
C GLU A 234 3.54 22.03 1.43
N ASN A 235 3.45 22.77 0.32
CA ASN A 235 2.68 24.00 0.26
C ASN A 235 1.19 23.78 0.50
N ASN A 236 0.63 22.64 0.08
CA ASN A 236 -0.75 22.28 0.41
C ASN A 236 -0.93 21.96 1.91
N ILE A 237 0.04 21.26 2.53
CA ILE A 237 0.03 21.05 4.00
C ILE A 237 0.06 22.40 4.73
N LYS A 238 0.95 23.32 4.32
CA LYS A 238 1.03 24.68 4.88
C LYS A 238 -0.29 25.44 4.75
N ARG A 239 -0.96 25.36 3.59
CA ARG A 239 -2.27 25.97 3.38
C ARG A 239 -3.31 25.40 4.34
N LEU A 240 -3.38 24.07 4.47
CA LEU A 240 -4.32 23.43 5.39
C LEU A 240 -4.12 23.89 6.83
N ILE A 241 -2.90 23.82 7.36
CA ILE A 241 -2.68 24.12 8.79
C ILE A 241 -2.90 25.58 9.17
N LYS A 242 -2.76 26.52 8.22
CA LYS A 242 -3.15 27.93 8.43
C LYS A 242 -4.60 28.07 8.88
N HIS A 243 -5.46 27.17 8.41
CA HIS A 243 -6.88 27.11 8.69
C HIS A 243 -7.24 26.13 9.82
N THR A 244 -6.30 25.82 10.73
CA THR A 244 -6.56 24.92 11.86
C THR A 244 -5.98 25.47 13.17
N ASN A 245 -6.31 24.86 14.30
CA ASN A 245 -5.63 25.10 15.57
C ASN A 245 -4.26 24.38 15.70
N ILE A 246 -3.85 23.60 14.69
CA ILE A 246 -2.58 22.89 14.67
C ILE A 246 -1.45 23.83 14.24
N ASN A 247 -0.38 23.85 15.03
CA ASN A 247 0.80 24.67 14.79
C ASN A 247 1.90 23.93 14.03
N THR A 248 1.93 22.59 14.11
CA THR A 248 3.02 21.78 13.55
C THR A 248 2.52 20.51 12.88
N VAL A 249 3.09 20.19 11.71
CA VAL A 249 2.94 18.88 11.06
C VAL A 249 4.31 18.21 10.98
N GLN A 250 4.43 17.04 11.58
CA GLN A 250 5.54 16.12 11.34
C GLN A 250 5.21 15.29 10.10
N TRP A 251 5.72 15.74 8.95
CA TRP A 251 5.46 15.10 7.67
C TRP A 251 6.51 14.01 7.39
N ILE A 252 6.05 12.80 7.10
CA ILE A 252 6.87 11.67 6.69
C ILE A 252 6.51 11.31 5.25
N ASN A 253 7.45 11.51 4.33
CA ASN A 253 7.28 11.14 2.94
C ASN A 253 8.10 9.89 2.61
N PHE A 254 7.42 8.79 2.35
CA PHE A 254 7.99 7.54 1.86
C PHE A 254 8.17 7.60 0.34
N ASN A 255 9.23 8.26 -0.13
CA ASN A 255 9.57 8.34 -1.55
C ASN A 255 10.57 7.26 -1.93
N LYS A 256 10.08 6.09 -2.34
CA LYS A 256 10.93 4.94 -2.66
C LYS A 256 11.84 4.61 -1.47
N ASN A 257 13.16 4.61 -1.65
CA ASN A 257 14.15 4.40 -0.60
C ASN A 257 14.62 5.70 0.09
N ASN A 258 14.14 6.86 -0.34
CA ASN A 258 14.42 8.13 0.32
C ASN A 258 13.23 8.52 1.20
N ILE A 259 13.42 8.42 2.51
CA ILE A 259 12.41 8.75 3.51
C ILE A 259 12.72 10.12 4.06
N ILE A 260 11.82 11.07 3.85
CA ILE A 260 12.00 12.44 4.34
C ILE A 260 11.09 12.63 5.54
N LEU A 261 11.67 13.01 6.67
CA LEU A 261 10.95 13.46 7.84
C LEU A 261 11.19 14.95 8.01
N LYS A 262 10.12 15.72 8.01
CA LYS A 262 10.18 17.18 8.00
C LYS A 262 9.16 17.79 8.93
N THR A 263 9.58 18.80 9.68
CA THR A 263 8.67 19.61 10.50
C THR A 263 8.17 20.81 9.70
N ILE A 264 6.86 20.84 9.45
CA ILE A 264 6.18 21.97 8.80
C ILE A 264 5.46 22.77 9.88
N LYS A 265 5.92 24.01 10.11
CA LYS A 265 5.30 24.93 11.05
C LYS A 265 4.24 25.80 10.37
N LYS A 266 3.17 26.10 11.11
CA LYS A 266 2.20 27.14 10.77
C LYS A 266 2.94 28.48 10.78
N LYS A 267 2.97 29.14 9.62
CA LYS A 267 3.46 30.51 9.46
C LYS A 267 2.28 31.47 9.50
#